data_AF-A0A437QDV3-F1
#
_entry.id   AF-A0A437QDV3-F1
#
_cell.length_a   1.000
_cell.length_b   1.000
_cell.length_c   1.000
_cell.angle_alpha   90.00
_cell.angle_beta   90.00
_cell.angle_gamma   90.00
#
_symmetry.space_group_name_H-M   'P 1'
#
loop_
_entity.id
_entity.type
_entity.pdbx_description
1 polymer ?
#
loop_
_entity_poly.entity_id
_entity_poly.type
_entity_poly.pdbx_seq_one_letter_code
_entity_poly.pdbx_strand_id
1 'polypeptide(L)'
;MRALYLLLLLILFCVPRLSLAQGQVHLILSSQNGIFSTVHEKISQRVAQLNAQLHIDAHLLDQPWQQGIAPSDLLVAVGAKAAKALIHQKLPNPILFVFVESPLLADILPHENAPSWAAVVVDQPLDRLVSVAQLLRESESYRKKMLLVVSDDNDVMLEQVERLTQSQRQNLEVILIEAGEVAAKVIEPALFNAAAVIAVKDKQVWSGNNARWMLRQAYAFQVPVIGYSKAFLKAGALISAYSTLDQLVDRSAKMITQWESAGGFTDPGIHYADYQVEVNKSIARALRVDVDRLEGEP
;
A
#
# COMPACT_ATOMS: atom_id res chain seq x y z
N MET A 1 -39.78 48.59 23.20
CA MET A 1 -38.81 48.31 22.12
C MET A 1 -37.48 47.73 22.61
N ARG A 2 -36.86 48.22 23.70
CA ARG A 2 -35.56 47.68 24.20
C ARG A 2 -35.60 46.21 24.66
N ALA A 3 -36.72 45.75 25.24
CA ALA A 3 -36.87 44.36 25.68
C ALA A 3 -36.95 43.36 24.51
N LEU A 4 -37.42 43.78 23.34
CA LEU A 4 -37.53 42.92 22.16
C LEU A 4 -36.16 42.65 21.51
N TYR A 5 -35.26 43.64 21.55
CA TYR A 5 -33.88 43.48 21.07
C TYR A 5 -33.02 42.58 21.97
N LEU A 6 -33.27 42.57 23.28
CA LEU A 6 -32.56 41.69 24.21
C LEU A 6 -32.93 40.21 24.00
N LEU A 7 -34.20 39.94 23.69
CA LEU A 7 -34.68 38.58 23.41
C LEU A 7 -34.10 38.04 22.08
N LEU A 8 -33.96 38.90 21.07
CA LEU A 8 -33.41 38.52 19.77
C LEU A 8 -31.89 38.24 19.83
N LEU A 9 -31.15 38.96 20.68
CA LEU A 9 -29.72 38.72 20.93
C LEU A 9 -29.46 37.42 21.71
N LEU A 10 -30.37 37.02 22.60
CA LEU A 10 -30.29 35.77 23.35
C LEU A 10 -30.59 34.53 22.48
N ILE A 11 -31.45 34.67 21.47
CA ILE A 11 -31.74 33.59 20.50
C ILE A 11 -30.56 33.41 19.52
N LEU A 12 -29.83 34.48 19.17
CA LEU A 12 -28.65 34.38 18.29
C LEU A 12 -27.45 33.68 18.97
N PHE A 13 -27.37 33.72 20.31
CA PHE A 13 -26.34 33.00 21.08
C PHE A 13 -26.74 31.55 21.43
N CYS A 14 -27.98 31.16 21.13
CA CYS A 14 -28.54 29.85 21.43
C CYS A 14 -28.91 29.10 20.15
N VAL A 15 -28.21 29.35 19.03
CA VAL A 15 -28.19 28.39 17.94
C VAL A 15 -27.43 27.19 18.48
N PRO A 16 -28.08 26.04 18.76
CA PRO A 16 -27.33 24.84 19.09
C PRO A 16 -26.40 24.63 17.89
N ARG A 17 -25.08 24.61 18.13
CA ARG A 17 -24.20 23.94 17.19
C ARG A 17 -24.79 22.54 17.10
N LEU A 18 -25.46 22.25 15.99
CA LEU A 18 -25.79 20.90 15.59
C LEU A 18 -24.43 20.21 15.45
N SER A 19 -23.93 19.69 16.56
CA SER A 19 -22.90 18.70 16.57
C SER A 19 -23.57 17.51 15.91
N LEU A 20 -23.44 17.39 14.59
CA LEU A 20 -23.63 16.11 13.94
C LEU A 20 -22.80 15.14 14.78
N ALA A 21 -23.45 14.12 15.34
CA ALA A 21 -22.76 13.10 16.11
C ALA A 21 -21.64 12.57 15.22
N GLN A 22 -20.40 12.95 15.56
CA GLN A 22 -19.21 12.50 14.85
C GLN A 22 -19.14 10.99 15.09
N GLY A 23 -19.08 10.21 14.01
CA GLY A 23 -18.99 8.76 14.11
C GLY A 23 -17.72 8.35 14.84
N GLN A 24 -17.82 7.34 15.69
CA GLN A 24 -16.68 6.77 16.40
C GLN A 24 -15.81 5.95 15.46
N VAL A 25 -14.57 5.68 15.87
CA VAL A 25 -13.62 4.87 15.08
C VAL A 25 -13.36 3.55 15.81
N HIS A 26 -13.65 2.45 15.14
CA HIS A 26 -13.46 1.10 15.66
C HIS A 26 -12.41 0.34 14.84
N LEU A 27 -11.25 0.06 15.43
CA LEU A 27 -10.22 -0.77 14.84
C LEU A 27 -10.53 -2.25 15.10
N ILE A 28 -10.72 -3.02 14.02
CA ILE A 28 -10.94 -4.46 14.10
C ILE A 28 -9.65 -5.18 13.72
N LEU A 29 -9.03 -5.85 14.69
CA LEU A 29 -7.71 -6.46 14.56
C LEU A 29 -7.81 -7.93 14.15
N SER A 30 -7.07 -8.33 13.13
CA SER A 30 -7.04 -9.71 12.60
C SER A 30 -6.60 -10.78 13.62
N SER A 31 -5.76 -10.43 14.60
CA SER A 31 -5.40 -11.29 15.73
C SER A 31 -4.72 -10.49 16.86
N GLN A 32 -4.54 -11.11 18.04
CA GLN A 32 -3.74 -10.56 19.15
C GLN A 32 -2.21 -10.62 18.92
N ASN A 33 -1.75 -11.12 17.77
CA ASN A 33 -0.31 -11.29 17.55
C ASN A 33 0.40 -9.92 17.62
N GLY A 34 1.63 -9.91 18.14
CA GLY A 34 2.34 -8.67 18.51
C GLY A 34 2.44 -7.59 17.42
N ILE A 35 2.38 -7.97 16.14
CA ILE A 35 2.39 -6.98 15.05
C ILE A 35 1.09 -6.16 14.99
N PHE A 36 -0.07 -6.76 15.22
CA PHE A 36 -1.36 -6.05 15.15
C PHE A 36 -1.63 -5.20 16.38
N SER A 37 -1.16 -5.62 17.56
CA SER A 37 -1.17 -4.77 18.75
C SER A 37 -0.24 -3.56 18.57
N THR A 38 0.95 -3.76 17.99
CA THR A 38 1.86 -2.66 17.65
C THR A 38 1.24 -1.69 16.64
N VAL A 39 0.56 -2.21 15.61
CA VAL A 39 -0.16 -1.39 14.63
C VAL A 39 -1.26 -0.57 15.30
N HIS A 40 -2.09 -1.19 16.14
CA HIS A 40 -3.10 -0.50 16.93
C HIS A 40 -2.49 0.65 17.74
N GLU A 41 -1.48 0.36 18.57
CA GLU A 41 -0.85 1.36 19.43
C GLU A 41 -0.31 2.54 18.62
N LYS A 42 0.42 2.25 17.53
CA LYS A 42 0.99 3.28 16.67
C LYS A 42 -0.06 4.11 15.95
N ILE A 43 -1.14 3.50 15.45
CA ILE A 43 -2.26 4.24 14.83
C ILE A 43 -2.94 5.13 15.87
N SER A 44 -3.31 4.59 17.04
CA SER A 44 -3.97 5.34 18.09
C SER A 44 -3.12 6.52 18.57
N GLN A 45 -1.81 6.31 18.75
CA GLN A 45 -0.87 7.38 19.09
C GLN A 45 -0.81 8.44 18.00
N ARG A 46 -0.71 8.04 16.72
CA ARG A 46 -0.60 8.97 15.61
C ARG A 46 -1.88 9.76 15.39
N VAL A 47 -3.05 9.14 15.55
CA VAL A 47 -4.34 9.83 15.51
C VAL A 47 -4.46 10.81 16.66
N ALA A 48 -4.09 10.46 17.90
CA ALA A 48 -4.11 11.39 19.02
C ALA A 48 -3.19 12.62 18.82
N GLN A 49 -2.09 12.47 18.07
CA GLN A 49 -1.24 13.60 17.68
C GLN A 49 -1.88 14.52 16.62
N LEU A 50 -2.69 13.95 15.71
CA LEU A 50 -3.34 14.70 14.63
C LEU A 50 -4.65 15.34 15.10
N ASN A 51 -5.44 14.64 15.92
CA ASN A 51 -6.67 15.09 16.53
C ASN A 51 -6.85 14.44 17.92
N ALA A 52 -6.56 15.21 18.98
CA ALA A 52 -6.61 14.73 20.37
C ALA A 52 -8.03 14.42 20.88
N GLN A 53 -9.08 14.83 20.17
CA GLN A 53 -10.47 14.56 20.52
C GLN A 53 -10.99 13.27 19.88
N LEU A 54 -10.27 12.75 18.88
CA LEU A 54 -10.67 11.54 18.18
C LEU A 54 -10.22 10.30 18.95
N HIS A 55 -11.20 9.60 19.53
CA HIS A 55 -10.99 8.35 20.23
C HIS A 55 -11.09 7.16 19.29
N ILE A 56 -10.19 6.20 19.47
CA ILE A 56 -10.16 4.93 18.76
C ILE A 56 -10.43 3.81 19.76
N ASP A 57 -11.45 3.02 19.49
CA ASP A 57 -11.69 1.76 20.18
C ASP A 57 -11.11 0.61 19.37
N ALA A 58 -10.30 -0.24 20.02
CA ALA A 58 -9.72 -1.40 19.37
C ALA A 58 -10.39 -2.68 19.84
N HIS A 59 -10.76 -3.50 18.88
CA HIS A 59 -11.45 -4.77 19.08
C HIS A 59 -10.70 -5.89 18.40
N LEU A 60 -10.77 -7.06 19.00
CA LEU A 60 -10.25 -8.28 18.38
C LEU A 60 -11.35 -8.93 17.57
N LEU A 61 -11.01 -9.40 16.38
CA LEU A 61 -11.99 -10.00 15.49
C LEU A 61 -12.76 -11.17 16.13
N ASP A 62 -12.09 -11.95 16.96
CA ASP A 62 -12.64 -13.16 17.61
C ASP A 62 -13.47 -12.84 18.89
N GLN A 63 -13.65 -11.56 19.22
CA GLN A 63 -14.45 -11.08 20.36
C GLN A 63 -15.73 -10.40 19.87
N PRO A 64 -16.80 -10.31 20.69
CA PRO A 64 -17.99 -9.55 20.33
C PRO A 64 -17.66 -8.06 20.29
N TRP A 65 -17.73 -7.44 19.12
CA TRP A 65 -17.37 -6.03 18.90
C TRP A 65 -18.48 -5.21 18.24
N GLN A 66 -19.51 -5.86 17.70
CA GLN A 66 -20.59 -5.22 16.94
C GLN A 66 -21.55 -4.40 17.81
N GLN A 67 -21.57 -4.66 19.12
CA GLN A 67 -22.48 -3.98 20.03
C GLN A 67 -22.07 -2.51 20.21
N GLY A 68 -23.02 -1.60 19.98
CA GLY A 68 -22.79 -0.16 20.16
C GLY A 68 -22.27 0.56 18.92
N ILE A 69 -22.04 -0.14 17.80
CA ILE A 69 -21.60 0.47 16.55
C ILE A 69 -22.80 1.08 15.82
N ALA A 70 -22.77 2.40 15.65
CA ALA A 70 -23.73 3.14 14.85
C ALA A 70 -23.39 3.04 13.36
N PRO A 71 -24.37 3.13 12.43
CA PRO A 71 -24.11 3.09 10.99
C PRO A 71 -23.15 4.18 10.46
N SER A 72 -23.03 5.29 11.19
CA SER A 72 -22.13 6.40 10.87
C SER A 72 -20.69 6.19 11.35
N ASP A 73 -20.41 5.16 12.13
CA ASP A 73 -19.08 4.91 12.69
C ASP A 73 -18.14 4.33 11.64
N LEU A 74 -16.85 4.65 11.75
CA LEU A 74 -15.81 4.10 10.88
C LEU A 74 -15.31 2.77 11.40
N LEU A 75 -15.38 1.75 10.56
CA LEU A 75 -14.71 0.47 10.82
C LEU A 75 -13.34 0.45 10.13
N VAL A 76 -12.28 0.23 10.90
CA VAL A 76 -10.92 0.10 10.38
C VAL A 76 -10.50 -1.36 10.45
N ALA A 77 -10.51 -2.05 9.32
CA ALA A 77 -10.02 -3.42 9.23
C ALA A 77 -8.50 -3.44 9.18
N VAL A 78 -7.87 -3.99 10.22
CA VAL A 78 -6.40 -4.15 10.27
C VAL A 78 -6.02 -5.57 9.86
N GLY A 79 -5.49 -5.69 8.64
CA GLY A 79 -5.04 -6.94 8.04
C GLY A 79 -6.13 -7.78 7.38
N ALA A 80 -5.68 -8.85 6.71
CA ALA A 80 -6.51 -9.61 5.78
C ALA A 80 -7.72 -10.33 6.41
N LYS A 81 -7.61 -10.82 7.65
CA LYS A 81 -8.71 -11.55 8.31
C LYS A 81 -9.82 -10.58 8.70
N ALA A 82 -9.47 -9.44 9.29
CA ALA A 82 -10.40 -8.38 9.63
C ALA A 82 -11.10 -7.85 8.37
N ALA A 83 -10.35 -7.60 7.30
CA ALA A 83 -10.91 -7.14 6.02
C ALA A 83 -11.99 -8.09 5.48
N LYS A 84 -11.67 -9.39 5.39
CA LYS A 84 -12.61 -10.43 4.98
C LYS A 84 -13.85 -10.46 5.88
N ALA A 85 -13.66 -10.42 7.20
CA ALA A 85 -14.76 -10.52 8.12
C ALA A 85 -15.71 -9.31 8.06
N LEU A 86 -15.18 -8.09 7.95
CA LEU A 86 -16.01 -6.89 7.84
C LEU A 86 -16.92 -6.94 6.61
N ILE A 87 -16.38 -7.33 5.46
CA ILE A 87 -17.18 -7.46 4.24
C ILE A 87 -18.27 -8.53 4.39
N HIS A 88 -17.95 -9.69 4.98
CA HIS A 88 -18.95 -10.74 5.20
C HIS A 88 -20.11 -10.31 6.12
N GLN A 89 -19.88 -9.37 7.03
CA GLN A 89 -20.94 -8.88 7.92
C GLN A 89 -21.95 -7.98 7.24
N LYS A 90 -21.62 -7.39 6.07
CA LYS A 90 -22.51 -6.52 5.29
C LYS A 90 -23.08 -5.36 6.12
N LEU A 91 -22.26 -4.80 7.01
CA LEU A 91 -22.62 -3.62 7.78
C LEU A 91 -22.68 -2.39 6.85
N PRO A 92 -23.56 -1.42 7.12
CA PRO A 92 -23.69 -0.21 6.30
C PRO A 92 -22.54 0.79 6.52
N ASN A 93 -21.68 0.53 7.50
CA ASN A 93 -20.60 1.41 7.91
C ASN A 93 -19.58 1.68 6.80
N PRO A 94 -18.98 2.88 6.74
CA PRO A 94 -17.77 3.09 5.97
C PRO A 94 -16.63 2.22 6.51
N ILE A 95 -15.78 1.72 5.60
CA ILE A 95 -14.67 0.82 5.94
C ILE A 95 -13.34 1.38 5.45
N LEU A 96 -12.37 1.49 6.36
CA LEU A 96 -10.97 1.71 6.01
C LEU A 96 -10.19 0.39 6.14
N PHE A 97 -9.65 -0.11 5.04
CA PHE A 97 -8.76 -1.27 5.08
C PHE A 97 -7.32 -0.82 5.26
N VAL A 98 -6.59 -1.37 6.22
CA VAL A 98 -5.18 -1.02 6.46
C VAL A 98 -4.34 -2.28 6.61
N PHE A 99 -3.07 -2.20 6.20
CA PHE A 99 -2.15 -3.34 6.24
C PHE A 99 -2.64 -4.55 5.45
N VAL A 100 -3.23 -4.30 4.28
CA VAL A 100 -3.73 -5.30 3.34
C VAL A 100 -3.01 -5.18 2.00
N GLU A 101 -3.06 -6.25 1.21
CA GLU A 101 -2.57 -6.25 -0.18
C GLU A 101 -3.75 -5.93 -1.11
N SER A 102 -3.52 -5.20 -2.20
CA SER A 102 -4.56 -4.81 -3.16
C SER A 102 -5.27 -5.97 -3.83
N PRO A 103 -4.63 -7.12 -4.17
CA PRO A 103 -5.35 -8.26 -4.75
C PRO A 103 -6.43 -8.82 -3.81
N LEU A 104 -6.19 -8.77 -2.48
CA LEU A 104 -7.20 -9.19 -1.52
C LEU A 104 -8.48 -8.34 -1.65
N LEU A 105 -8.35 -7.05 -1.90
CA LEU A 105 -9.50 -6.15 -1.98
C LEU A 105 -10.33 -6.43 -3.24
N ALA A 106 -9.66 -6.70 -4.37
CA ALA A 106 -10.33 -7.14 -5.59
C ALA A 106 -11.14 -8.42 -5.38
N ASP A 107 -10.64 -9.35 -4.56
CA ASP A 107 -11.32 -10.63 -4.27
C ASP A 107 -12.52 -10.49 -3.34
N ILE A 108 -12.47 -9.56 -2.37
CA ILE A 108 -13.47 -9.51 -1.30
C ILE A 108 -14.52 -8.43 -1.52
N LEU A 109 -14.20 -7.34 -2.20
CA LEU A 109 -15.14 -6.22 -2.36
C LEU A 109 -16.28 -6.63 -3.30
N PRO A 110 -17.55 -6.42 -2.90
CA PRO A 110 -18.67 -6.73 -3.76
C PRO A 110 -18.73 -5.74 -4.94
N HIS A 111 -19.09 -6.24 -6.13
CA HIS A 111 -19.24 -5.38 -7.32
C HIS A 111 -20.42 -4.39 -7.20
N GLU A 112 -21.46 -4.78 -6.46
CA GLU A 112 -22.66 -3.96 -6.23
C GLU A 112 -22.87 -3.74 -4.74
N ASN A 113 -23.40 -2.57 -4.36
CA ASN A 113 -23.73 -2.21 -2.98
C ASN A 113 -22.56 -2.31 -2.00
N ALA A 114 -21.33 -2.08 -2.46
CA ALA A 114 -20.18 -1.95 -1.58
C ALA A 114 -20.39 -0.77 -0.61
N PRO A 115 -20.04 -0.93 0.68
CA PRO A 115 -20.00 0.20 1.59
C PRO A 115 -19.01 1.26 1.09
N SER A 116 -19.13 2.51 1.55
CA SER A 116 -18.11 3.52 1.28
C SER A 116 -16.77 3.02 1.84
N TRP A 117 -15.74 2.96 1.01
CA TRP A 117 -14.48 2.33 1.39
C TRP A 117 -13.26 3.09 0.92
N ALA A 118 -12.19 2.96 1.69
CA ALA A 118 -10.86 3.32 1.28
C ALA A 118 -9.86 2.32 1.84
N ALA A 119 -8.65 2.28 1.30
CA ALA A 119 -7.63 1.34 1.72
C ALA A 119 -6.23 1.95 1.74
N VAL A 120 -5.45 1.69 2.77
CA VAL A 120 -4.00 1.89 2.80
C VAL A 120 -3.34 0.53 2.58
N VAL A 121 -2.84 0.31 1.35
CA VAL A 121 -2.26 -0.98 0.96
C VAL A 121 -0.75 -1.03 1.20
N VAL A 122 -0.22 -2.23 1.42
CA VAL A 122 1.22 -2.45 1.63
C VAL A 122 2.02 -2.54 0.33
N ASP A 123 1.32 -2.74 -0.80
CA ASP A 123 1.94 -2.88 -2.11
C ASP A 123 2.64 -1.60 -2.55
N GLN A 124 3.48 -1.74 -3.58
CA GLN A 124 4.12 -0.61 -4.23
C GLN A 124 3.56 -0.52 -5.65
N PRO A 125 3.11 0.66 -6.10
CA PRO A 125 2.58 0.80 -7.45
C PRO A 125 3.72 0.67 -8.48
N LEU A 126 3.42 0.16 -9.67
CA LEU A 126 4.42 -0.14 -10.68
C LEU A 126 5.22 1.10 -11.13
N ASP A 127 4.56 2.25 -11.26
CA ASP A 127 5.18 3.52 -11.64
C ASP A 127 6.35 3.91 -10.72
N ARG A 128 6.21 3.67 -9.41
CA ARG A 128 7.26 3.85 -8.40
C ARG A 128 8.45 2.93 -8.66
N LEU A 129 8.18 1.64 -8.93
CA LEU A 129 9.23 0.66 -9.20
C LEU A 129 9.97 0.95 -10.51
N VAL A 130 9.25 1.38 -11.55
CA VAL A 130 9.86 1.80 -12.82
C VAL A 130 10.72 3.05 -12.62
N SER A 131 10.25 4.03 -11.85
CA SER A 131 11.00 5.26 -11.56
C SER A 131 12.31 4.95 -10.84
N VAL A 132 12.27 4.07 -9.84
CA VAL A 132 13.48 3.59 -9.14
C VAL A 132 14.42 2.82 -10.08
N ALA A 133 13.88 1.98 -10.97
CA ALA A 133 14.67 1.26 -11.95
C ALA A 133 15.35 2.19 -12.97
N GLN A 134 14.71 3.32 -13.31
CA GLN A 134 15.27 4.31 -14.23
C GLN A 134 16.53 4.99 -13.66
N LEU A 135 16.63 5.15 -12.34
CA LEU A 135 17.84 5.69 -11.69
C LEU A 135 19.09 4.82 -11.95
N LEU A 136 18.91 3.52 -12.24
CA LEU A 136 20.02 2.62 -12.61
C LEU A 136 20.47 2.81 -14.06
N ARG A 137 19.58 3.30 -14.94
CA ARG A 137 19.85 3.50 -16.37
C ARG A 137 20.78 4.67 -16.66
N GLU A 138 20.83 5.66 -15.78
CA GLU A 138 21.68 6.85 -15.98
C GLU A 138 23.17 6.55 -15.75
N SER A 139 23.54 5.29 -15.48
CA SER A 139 24.94 4.88 -15.46
C SER A 139 25.37 4.69 -16.93
N GLU A 140 26.65 4.90 -17.27
CA GLU A 140 27.19 4.88 -18.63
C GLU A 140 27.08 3.51 -19.38
N SER A 141 26.18 2.64 -18.93
CA SER A 141 25.91 1.32 -19.48
C SER A 141 25.21 1.37 -20.84
N TYR A 142 25.68 0.52 -21.75
CA TYR A 142 25.03 0.25 -23.04
C TYR A 142 23.69 -0.49 -22.86
N ARG A 143 23.46 -1.11 -21.69
CA ARG A 143 22.22 -1.83 -21.38
C ARG A 143 21.16 -0.82 -20.92
N LYS A 144 20.08 -0.71 -21.69
CA LYS A 144 19.03 0.31 -21.44
C LYS A 144 17.68 -0.28 -21.05
N LYS A 145 17.45 -1.57 -21.31
CA LYS A 145 16.14 -2.22 -21.14
C LYS A 145 15.91 -2.62 -19.68
N MET A 146 14.76 -2.27 -19.14
CA MET A 146 14.26 -2.77 -17.85
C MET A 146 13.30 -3.92 -18.14
N LEU A 147 13.48 -5.04 -17.47
CA LEU A 147 12.62 -6.20 -17.64
C LEU A 147 11.59 -6.25 -16.50
N LEU A 148 10.31 -6.15 -16.83
CA LEU A 148 9.23 -6.49 -15.90
C LEU A 148 8.81 -7.93 -16.18
N VAL A 149 8.90 -8.80 -15.19
CA VAL A 149 8.51 -10.21 -15.32
C VAL A 149 7.28 -10.45 -14.48
N VAL A 150 6.21 -10.94 -15.09
CA VAL A 150 4.88 -11.05 -14.49
C VAL A 150 4.15 -12.25 -15.09
N SER A 151 3.30 -12.93 -14.32
CA SER A 151 2.44 -13.97 -14.89
C SER A 151 1.39 -13.37 -15.82
N ASP A 152 0.99 -14.14 -16.82
CA ASP A 152 -0.05 -13.76 -17.79
C ASP A 152 -1.45 -13.59 -17.15
N ASP A 153 -1.68 -14.18 -15.98
CA ASP A 153 -2.91 -14.08 -15.19
C ASP A 153 -2.90 -12.97 -14.11
N ASN A 154 -1.87 -12.12 -14.07
CA ASN A 154 -1.79 -11.02 -13.11
C ASN A 154 -2.42 -9.73 -13.64
N ASP A 155 -3.74 -9.76 -13.84
CA ASP A 155 -4.51 -8.66 -14.45
C ASP A 155 -4.26 -7.30 -13.77
N VAL A 156 -4.13 -7.28 -12.45
CA VAL A 156 -3.86 -6.06 -11.67
C VAL A 156 -2.55 -5.40 -12.09
N MET A 157 -1.49 -6.18 -12.29
CA MET A 157 -0.20 -5.66 -12.70
C MET A 157 -0.21 -5.27 -14.18
N LEU A 158 -0.89 -6.05 -15.03
CA LEU A 158 -1.04 -5.73 -16.46
C LEU A 158 -1.80 -4.41 -16.67
N GLU A 159 -2.83 -4.15 -15.88
CA GLU A 159 -3.52 -2.85 -15.90
C GLU A 159 -2.58 -1.70 -15.47
N GLN A 160 -1.71 -1.92 -14.48
CA GLN A 160 -0.72 -0.92 -14.10
C GLN A 160 0.31 -0.65 -15.22
N VAL A 161 0.68 -1.66 -16.01
CA VAL A 161 1.55 -1.49 -17.19
C VAL A 161 0.89 -0.56 -18.21
N GLU A 162 -0.40 -0.71 -18.47
CA GLU A 162 -1.14 0.11 -19.42
C GLU A 162 -1.21 1.59 -19.00
N ARG A 163 -1.30 1.83 -17.69
CA ARG A 163 -1.35 3.16 -17.07
C ARG A 163 0.00 3.88 -17.06
N LEU A 164 1.11 3.21 -17.35
CA LEU A 164 2.43 3.85 -17.41
C LEU A 164 2.49 4.91 -18.51
N THR A 165 3.21 5.99 -18.25
CA THR A 165 3.46 7.03 -19.25
C THR A 165 4.33 6.51 -20.41
N GLN A 166 4.32 7.21 -21.55
CA GLN A 166 5.14 6.83 -22.70
C GLN A 166 6.65 6.81 -22.35
N SER A 167 7.12 7.77 -21.55
CA SER A 167 8.52 7.83 -21.11
C SER A 167 8.90 6.65 -20.20
N GLN A 168 7.99 6.22 -19.33
CA GLN A 168 8.17 5.02 -18.51
C GLN A 168 8.21 3.74 -19.36
N ARG A 169 7.35 3.63 -20.37
CA ARG A 169 7.27 2.46 -21.25
C ARG A 169 8.41 2.34 -22.26
N GLN A 170 9.04 3.44 -22.66
CA GLN A 170 10.03 3.47 -23.75
C GLN A 170 11.15 2.42 -23.61
N ASN A 171 11.56 2.11 -22.38
CA ASN A 171 12.64 1.17 -22.10
C ASN A 171 12.20 -0.01 -21.24
N LEU A 172 10.89 -0.19 -21.05
CA LEU A 172 10.32 -1.30 -20.30
C LEU A 172 9.96 -2.42 -21.27
N GLU A 173 10.52 -3.60 -21.05
CA GLU A 173 10.12 -4.82 -21.73
C GLU A 173 9.35 -5.68 -20.73
N VAL A 174 8.11 -6.02 -21.10
CA VAL A 174 7.24 -6.88 -20.27
C VAL A 174 7.37 -8.31 -20.76
N ILE A 175 7.77 -9.20 -19.86
CA ILE A 175 7.92 -10.63 -20.11
C ILE A 175 6.81 -11.33 -19.35
N LEU A 176 5.88 -11.91 -20.11
CA LEU A 176 4.79 -12.72 -19.59
C LEU A 176 5.28 -14.13 -19.34
N ILE A 177 4.89 -14.68 -18.19
CA ILE A 177 5.18 -16.06 -17.80
C ILE A 177 3.86 -16.83 -17.84
N GLU A 178 3.76 -17.81 -18.73
CA GLU A 178 2.58 -18.67 -18.83
C GLU A 178 2.56 -19.72 -17.72
N ALA A 179 1.37 -20.24 -17.43
CA ALA A 179 1.20 -21.28 -16.42
C ALA A 179 2.08 -22.51 -16.71
N GLY A 180 2.91 -22.89 -15.72
CA GLY A 180 3.81 -24.04 -15.81
C GLY A 180 5.19 -23.72 -16.39
N GLU A 181 5.42 -22.52 -16.90
CA GLU A 181 6.74 -22.06 -17.30
C GLU A 181 7.66 -21.81 -16.11
N VAL A 182 8.97 -21.91 -16.36
CA VAL A 182 9.98 -21.53 -15.38
C VAL A 182 10.46 -20.14 -15.73
N ALA A 183 9.99 -19.13 -15.00
CA ALA A 183 10.30 -17.71 -15.25
C ALA A 183 11.79 -17.44 -15.46
N ALA A 184 12.66 -18.09 -14.67
CA ALA A 184 14.11 -17.93 -14.77
C ALA A 184 14.69 -18.42 -16.11
N LYS A 185 14.03 -19.37 -16.79
CA LYS A 185 14.41 -19.80 -18.14
C LYS A 185 13.85 -18.85 -19.21
N VAL A 186 12.61 -18.41 -19.04
CA VAL A 186 11.94 -17.51 -20.00
C VAL A 186 12.65 -16.16 -20.09
N ILE A 187 13.08 -15.60 -18.95
CA ILE A 187 13.77 -14.30 -18.90
C ILE A 187 15.21 -14.35 -19.43
N GLU A 188 15.84 -15.54 -19.48
CA GLU A 188 17.28 -15.69 -19.74
C GLU A 188 17.77 -14.98 -21.02
N PRO A 189 17.10 -15.12 -22.18
CA PRO A 189 17.54 -14.45 -23.41
C PRO A 189 17.49 -12.92 -23.30
N ALA A 190 16.54 -12.37 -22.53
CA ALA A 190 16.37 -10.93 -22.37
C ALA A 190 17.44 -10.31 -21.44
N LEU A 191 18.02 -11.10 -20.53
CA LEU A 191 18.99 -10.62 -19.55
C LEU A 191 20.28 -10.08 -20.17
N PHE A 192 20.71 -10.57 -21.33
CA PHE A 192 21.95 -10.13 -21.99
C PHE A 192 22.03 -8.61 -22.23
N ASN A 193 20.89 -7.97 -22.50
CA ASN A 193 20.78 -6.54 -22.80
C ASN A 193 20.04 -5.75 -21.72
N ALA A 194 19.75 -6.38 -20.58
CA ALA A 194 18.98 -5.78 -19.51
C ALA A 194 19.85 -4.89 -18.61
N ALA A 195 19.37 -3.67 -18.38
CA ALA A 195 19.87 -2.75 -17.37
C ALA A 195 19.46 -3.19 -15.97
N ALA A 196 18.27 -3.77 -15.86
CA ALA A 196 17.63 -4.10 -14.59
C ALA A 196 16.47 -5.08 -14.79
N VAL A 197 16.14 -5.83 -13.74
CA VAL A 197 14.89 -6.59 -13.61
C VAL A 197 14.05 -5.99 -12.50
N ILE A 198 12.77 -5.75 -12.77
CA ILE A 198 11.80 -5.23 -11.81
C ILE A 198 11.00 -6.41 -11.27
N ALA A 199 11.16 -6.69 -9.98
CA ALA A 199 10.30 -7.64 -9.28
C ALA A 199 9.00 -6.96 -8.89
N VAL A 200 7.90 -7.68 -9.02
CA VAL A 200 6.55 -7.22 -8.65
C VAL A 200 5.86 -8.26 -7.78
N LYS A 201 4.76 -7.87 -7.14
CA LYS A 201 3.95 -8.79 -6.34
C LYS A 201 3.27 -9.79 -7.26
N ASP A 202 3.87 -10.97 -7.35
CA ASP A 202 3.41 -12.06 -8.19
C ASP A 202 3.74 -13.38 -7.51
N LYS A 203 2.72 -14.20 -7.24
CA LYS A 203 2.93 -15.48 -6.53
C LYS A 203 3.58 -16.53 -7.42
N GLN A 204 3.40 -16.48 -8.73
CA GLN A 204 3.94 -17.46 -9.65
C GLN A 204 5.40 -17.15 -9.98
N VAL A 205 5.74 -15.86 -10.15
CA VAL A 205 7.08 -15.43 -10.58
C VAL A 205 7.98 -15.08 -9.40
N TRP A 206 7.48 -14.28 -8.45
CA TRP A 206 8.29 -13.59 -7.44
C TRP A 206 8.01 -14.08 -6.01
N SER A 207 7.78 -15.38 -5.84
CA SER A 207 7.59 -16.00 -4.52
C SER A 207 8.49 -17.21 -4.28
N GLY A 208 8.76 -17.50 -3.00
CA GLY A 208 9.44 -18.72 -2.56
C GLY A 208 10.73 -19.05 -3.31
N ASN A 209 10.80 -20.26 -3.85
CA ASN A 209 11.94 -20.71 -4.65
C ASN A 209 12.03 -19.99 -5.99
N ASN A 210 10.91 -19.62 -6.63
CA ASN A 210 10.91 -18.96 -7.94
C ASN A 210 11.63 -17.62 -7.88
N ALA A 211 11.35 -16.80 -6.85
CA ALA A 211 12.09 -15.56 -6.62
C ALA A 211 13.60 -15.79 -6.45
N ARG A 212 14.00 -16.85 -5.72
CA ARG A 212 15.42 -17.20 -5.52
C ARG A 212 16.10 -17.58 -6.83
N TRP A 213 15.43 -18.35 -7.68
CA TRP A 213 15.94 -18.72 -9.00
C TRP A 213 16.04 -17.51 -9.93
N MET A 214 15.02 -16.64 -9.93
CA MET A 214 15.05 -15.38 -10.68
C MET A 214 16.22 -14.48 -10.28
N LEU A 215 16.45 -14.28 -8.98
CA LEU A 215 17.59 -13.51 -8.47
C LEU A 215 18.93 -14.10 -8.93
N ARG A 216 19.09 -15.43 -8.80
CA ARG A 216 20.31 -16.14 -9.25
C ARG A 216 20.54 -15.97 -10.74
N GLN A 217 19.48 -16.11 -11.54
CA GLN A 217 19.56 -15.96 -12.97
C GLN A 217 19.98 -14.54 -13.33
N ALA A 218 19.33 -13.51 -12.77
CA ALA A 218 19.71 -12.12 -13.01
C ALA A 218 21.20 -11.86 -12.69
N TYR A 219 21.71 -12.39 -11.57
CA TYR A 219 23.13 -12.22 -11.20
C TYR A 219 24.11 -12.97 -12.07
N ALA A 220 23.74 -14.14 -12.61
CA ALA A 220 24.59 -14.83 -13.58
C ALA A 220 24.89 -13.96 -14.81
N PHE A 221 23.99 -13.03 -15.13
CA PHE A 221 24.11 -12.05 -16.22
C PHE A 221 24.57 -10.65 -15.75
N GLN A 222 24.92 -10.51 -14.47
CA GLN A 222 25.26 -9.24 -13.82
C GLN A 222 24.16 -8.18 -13.95
N VAL A 223 22.89 -8.60 -13.94
CA VAL A 223 21.74 -7.70 -14.01
C VAL A 223 21.19 -7.46 -12.60
N PRO A 224 21.09 -6.20 -12.15
CA PRO A 224 20.54 -5.88 -10.85
C PRO A 224 19.01 -6.09 -10.81
N VAL A 225 18.50 -6.39 -9.63
CA VAL A 225 17.06 -6.58 -9.38
C VAL A 225 16.54 -5.46 -8.48
N ILE A 226 15.42 -4.86 -8.87
CA ILE A 226 14.63 -3.91 -8.08
C ILE A 226 13.54 -4.68 -7.36
N GLY A 227 13.52 -4.58 -6.04
CA GLY A 227 12.50 -5.21 -5.18
C GLY A 227 11.38 -4.27 -4.80
N TYR A 228 10.20 -4.84 -4.58
CA TYR A 228 9.00 -4.13 -4.10
C TYR A 228 8.82 -4.20 -2.57
N SER A 229 9.79 -4.76 -1.84
CA SER A 229 9.69 -4.95 -0.39
C SER A 229 11.05 -5.04 0.29
N LYS A 230 11.09 -4.72 1.59
CA LYS A 230 12.27 -4.95 2.43
C LYS A 230 12.72 -6.41 2.46
N ALA A 231 11.80 -7.36 2.30
CA ALA A 231 12.12 -8.79 2.21
C ALA A 231 12.94 -9.10 0.95
N PHE A 232 12.62 -8.46 -0.17
CA PHE A 232 13.38 -8.61 -1.41
C PHE A 232 14.79 -8.03 -1.32
N LEU A 233 14.94 -6.88 -0.66
CA LEU A 233 16.27 -6.33 -0.36
C LEU A 233 17.15 -7.33 0.41
N LYS A 234 16.57 -7.95 1.45
CA LYS A 234 17.24 -8.99 2.25
C LYS A 234 17.52 -10.26 1.44
N ALA A 235 16.64 -10.60 0.50
CA ALA A 235 16.79 -11.77 -0.37
C ALA A 235 17.87 -11.58 -1.44
N GLY A 236 18.30 -10.33 -1.69
CA GLY A 236 19.44 -10.02 -2.55
C GLY A 236 19.19 -8.86 -3.51
N ALA A 237 17.96 -8.37 -3.69
CA ALA A 237 17.69 -7.26 -4.62
C ALA A 237 18.69 -6.11 -4.40
N LEU A 238 19.19 -5.52 -5.50
CA LEU A 238 20.15 -4.43 -5.44
C LEU A 238 19.54 -3.25 -4.71
N ILE A 239 18.30 -2.93 -5.05
CA ILE A 239 17.57 -1.79 -4.54
C ILE A 239 16.14 -2.24 -4.26
N SER A 240 15.47 -1.65 -3.27
CA SER A 240 14.06 -1.92 -3.04
C SER A 240 13.33 -0.65 -2.62
N ALA A 241 12.18 -0.43 -3.25
CA ALA A 241 11.22 0.56 -2.82
C ALA A 241 10.18 -0.14 -1.94
N TYR A 242 9.91 0.42 -0.76
CA TYR A 242 8.88 -0.12 0.12
C TYR A 242 8.41 0.94 1.13
N SER A 243 7.16 0.80 1.58
CA SER A 243 6.63 1.58 2.70
C SER A 243 6.97 0.92 4.03
N THR A 244 7.50 1.69 4.97
CA THR A 244 7.76 1.23 6.34
C THR A 244 6.44 1.11 7.14
N LEU A 245 6.50 0.42 8.28
CA LEU A 245 5.40 0.37 9.22
C LEU A 245 4.97 1.80 9.63
N ASP A 246 5.91 2.68 9.92
CA ASP A 246 5.59 4.04 10.37
C ASP A 246 4.94 4.88 9.25
N GLN A 247 5.35 4.70 7.99
CA GLN A 247 4.72 5.36 6.84
C GLN A 247 3.29 4.84 6.60
N LEU A 248 3.07 3.53 6.74
CA LEU A 248 1.73 2.94 6.63
C LEU A 248 0.82 3.46 7.76
N VAL A 249 1.31 3.47 9.01
CA VAL A 249 0.59 4.03 10.16
C VAL A 249 0.24 5.50 9.92
N ASP A 250 1.20 6.31 9.48
CA ASP A 250 0.99 7.74 9.25
C ASP A 250 -0.10 7.96 8.18
N ARG A 251 -0.05 7.22 7.07
CA ARG A 251 -1.09 7.29 6.04
C ARG A 251 -2.45 6.86 6.57
N SER A 252 -2.53 5.77 7.33
CA SER A 252 -3.78 5.30 7.94
C SER A 252 -4.37 6.32 8.92
N ALA A 253 -3.55 6.89 9.80
CA ALA A 253 -3.98 7.88 10.78
C ALA A 253 -4.48 9.18 10.11
N LYS A 254 -3.80 9.63 9.05
CA LYS A 254 -4.25 10.77 8.23
C LYS A 254 -5.61 10.49 7.60
N MET A 255 -5.83 9.30 7.05
CA MET A 255 -7.13 8.95 6.46
C MET A 255 -8.26 8.84 7.49
N ILE A 256 -7.98 8.31 8.69
CA ILE A 256 -8.95 8.27 9.80
C ILE A 256 -9.33 9.71 10.20
N THR A 257 -8.34 10.58 10.37
CA THR A 257 -8.57 11.98 10.77
C THR A 257 -9.31 12.76 9.68
N GLN A 258 -8.95 12.54 8.41
CA GLN A 258 -9.62 13.15 7.27
C GLN A 258 -11.09 12.72 7.20
N TRP A 259 -11.37 11.41 7.36
CA TRP A 259 -12.73 10.89 7.39
C TRP A 259 -13.56 11.56 8.48
N GLU A 260 -13.02 11.70 9.70
CA GLU A 260 -13.73 12.32 10.81
C GLU A 260 -14.01 13.82 10.57
N SER A 261 -13.04 14.54 10.02
CA SER A 261 -13.18 15.97 9.73
C SER A 261 -14.16 16.26 8.58
N ALA A 262 -14.24 15.36 7.59
CA ALA A 262 -15.08 15.51 6.41
C ALA A 262 -16.45 14.83 6.53
N GLY A 263 -16.65 13.99 7.56
CA GLY A 263 -17.85 13.17 7.71
C GLY A 263 -17.95 12.03 6.68
N GLY A 264 -16.81 11.57 6.14
CA GLY A 264 -16.75 10.56 5.07
C GLY A 264 -15.42 10.54 4.31
N PHE A 265 -15.22 9.53 3.46
CA PHE A 265 -14.06 9.50 2.56
C PHE A 265 -14.26 10.47 1.39
N THR A 266 -13.40 11.48 1.28
CA THR A 266 -13.42 12.40 0.13
C THR A 266 -12.78 11.81 -1.12
N ASP A 267 -11.93 10.79 -0.95
CA ASP A 267 -11.24 10.08 -2.02
C ASP A 267 -11.28 8.56 -1.73
N PRO A 268 -12.37 7.87 -2.07
CA PRO A 268 -12.51 6.44 -1.86
C PRO A 268 -11.60 5.65 -2.81
N GLY A 269 -11.18 4.46 -2.40
CA GLY A 269 -10.31 3.61 -3.21
C GLY A 269 -8.98 3.25 -2.55
N ILE A 270 -8.01 2.83 -3.37
CA ILE A 270 -6.69 2.41 -2.92
C ILE A 270 -5.76 3.62 -2.76
N HIS A 271 -5.09 3.68 -1.62
CA HIS A 271 -4.08 4.67 -1.27
C HIS A 271 -2.76 3.98 -0.96
N TYR A 272 -1.69 4.48 -1.58
CA TYR A 272 -0.33 4.06 -1.27
C TYR A 272 0.26 5.00 -0.21
N ALA A 273 0.95 4.43 0.77
CA ALA A 273 1.74 5.23 1.70
C ALA A 273 2.99 5.80 1.01
N ASP A 274 3.60 6.78 1.69
CA ASP A 274 4.97 7.19 1.39
C ASP A 274 5.89 5.95 1.43
N TYR A 275 7.00 6.04 0.72
CA TYR A 275 7.96 4.95 0.62
C TYR A 275 9.36 5.46 0.88
N GLN A 276 10.27 4.51 0.94
CA GLN A 276 11.68 4.79 0.89
C GLN A 276 12.34 3.82 -0.07
N VAL A 277 13.46 4.27 -0.62
CA VAL A 277 14.34 3.47 -1.45
C VAL A 277 15.55 3.09 -0.61
N GLU A 278 15.89 1.80 -0.60
CA GLU A 278 17.08 1.32 0.08
C GLU A 278 17.93 0.46 -0.83
N VAL A 279 19.25 0.65 -0.72
CA VAL A 279 20.25 -0.03 -1.54
C VAL A 279 20.99 -1.09 -0.72
N ASN A 280 21.14 -2.27 -1.30
CA ASN A 280 22.00 -3.33 -0.79
C ASN A 280 23.44 -3.08 -1.25
N LYS A 281 24.22 -2.41 -0.40
CA LYS A 281 25.64 -2.05 -0.67
C LYS A 281 26.52 -3.25 -1.01
N SER A 282 26.24 -4.41 -0.43
CA SER A 282 26.99 -5.65 -0.71
C SER A 282 26.76 -6.11 -2.15
N ILE A 283 25.52 -6.02 -2.63
CA ILE A 283 25.14 -6.40 -3.99
C ILE A 283 25.61 -5.35 -5.00
N ALA A 284 25.52 -4.06 -4.65
CA ALA A 284 26.08 -2.97 -5.45
C ALA A 284 27.58 -3.19 -5.74
N ARG A 285 28.36 -3.54 -4.70
CA ARG A 285 29.78 -3.86 -4.84
C ARG A 285 30.02 -5.10 -5.70
N ALA A 286 29.23 -6.16 -5.52
CA ALA A 286 29.36 -7.40 -6.29
C ALA A 286 29.06 -7.18 -7.78
N LEU A 287 28.07 -6.35 -8.10
CA LEU A 287 27.68 -6.00 -9.46
C LEU A 287 28.46 -4.82 -10.04
N ARG A 288 29.32 -4.17 -9.24
CA ARG A 288 30.05 -2.94 -9.61
C ARG A 288 29.13 -1.83 -10.11
N VAL A 289 27.96 -1.70 -9.47
CA VAL A 289 27.01 -0.64 -9.75
C VAL A 289 27.31 0.53 -8.83
N ASP A 290 27.50 1.71 -9.41
CA ASP A 290 27.58 2.95 -8.66
C ASP A 290 26.19 3.33 -8.17
N VAL A 291 26.05 3.40 -6.85
CA VAL A 291 24.79 3.64 -6.14
C VAL A 291 24.88 4.86 -5.23
N ASP A 292 25.99 5.61 -5.25
CA ASP A 292 26.20 6.73 -4.33
C ASP A 292 25.22 7.88 -4.62
N ARG A 293 24.70 7.96 -5.85
CA ARG A 293 23.63 8.86 -6.27
C ARG A 293 22.21 8.40 -5.90
N LEU A 294 22.05 7.17 -5.41
CA LEU A 294 20.74 6.56 -5.10
C LEU A 294 20.38 6.70 -3.61
N GLU A 295 21.29 7.23 -2.79
CA GLU A 295 21.05 7.51 -1.38
C GLU A 295 20.34 8.86 -1.22
N GLY A 296 19.04 8.85 -0.87
CA GLY A 296 18.28 10.06 -0.50
C GLY A 296 17.15 10.47 -1.43
N GLU A 297 16.88 9.73 -2.51
CA GLU A 297 15.71 9.96 -3.36
C GLU A 297 14.42 9.43 -2.68
N PRO A 298 13.37 10.26 -2.54
CA PRO A 298 12.09 9.88 -1.94
C PRO A 298 11.17 9.06 -2.86
#